data_AF-A0A944PJK1-F1
#
_entry.id   AF-A0A944PJK1-F1
#
_cell.length_a   1.000
_cell.length_b   1.000
_cell.length_c   1.000
_cell.angle_alpha   90.00
_cell.angle_beta   90.00
_cell.angle_gamma   90.00
#
_symmetry.space_group_name_H-M   'P 1'
#
loop_
_entity.id
_entity.type
_entity.pdbx_description
1 polymer ?
#
loop_
_entity_poly.entity_id
_entity_poly.type
_entity_poly.pdbx_seq_one_letter_code
_entity_poly.pdbx_strand_id
1 'polypeptide(L)'
;MTDADRDDIKAMRKDGSLRDFLRCQIADGRRRRQPAAPVPAPRPPGHTPGAWPTGSRPPSRIADVPPGAWDAALERARNDSQQGTTCECGGCLTPSQED
;
A
#
# COMPACT_ATOMS: atom_id res chain seq x y z
N MET A 1 -25.21 2.79 19.56
CA MET A 1 -23.85 3.33 19.41
C MET A 1 -24.05 4.70 18.84
N THR A 2 -23.76 5.73 19.62
CA THR A 2 -24.05 7.12 19.32
C THR A 2 -23.47 7.51 17.97
N ASP A 3 -24.28 8.17 17.14
CA ASP A 3 -23.80 8.80 15.92
C ASP A 3 -22.85 9.93 16.36
N ALA A 4 -21.65 9.96 15.79
CA ALA A 4 -20.67 10.98 16.14
C ALA A 4 -20.82 12.13 15.16
N ASP A 5 -21.25 13.28 15.67
CA ASP A 5 -21.51 14.43 14.82
C ASP A 5 -20.20 15.12 14.42
N ARG A 6 -20.30 16.00 13.42
CA ARG A 6 -19.14 16.72 12.87
C ARG A 6 -18.39 17.54 13.93
N ASP A 7 -19.11 18.05 14.92
CA ASP A 7 -18.53 18.83 16.00
C ASP A 7 -17.81 17.96 17.04
N ASP A 8 -18.31 16.74 17.30
CA ASP A 8 -17.60 15.74 18.12
C ASP A 8 -16.28 15.35 17.48
N ILE A 9 -16.25 15.14 16.16
CA ILE A 9 -15.02 14.83 15.43
C ILE A 9 -14.03 16.00 15.50
N LYS A 10 -14.49 17.25 15.48
CA LYS A 10 -13.60 18.41 15.67
C LYS A 10 -13.02 18.46 17.08
N ALA A 11 -13.82 18.19 18.11
CA ALA A 11 -13.34 18.13 19.50
C ALA A 11 -12.30 17.00 19.66
N MET A 12 -12.60 15.80 19.17
CA MET A 12 -11.68 14.66 19.21
C MET A 12 -10.37 14.89 18.43
N ARG A 13 -10.38 15.71 17.37
CA ARG A 13 -9.14 16.13 16.68
C ARG A 13 -8.29 17.05 17.53
N LYS A 14 -8.90 17.97 18.28
CA LYS A 14 -8.18 18.89 19.17
C LYS A 14 -7.58 18.15 20.36
N ASP A 15 -8.31 17.18 20.90
CA ASP A 15 -7.92 16.41 22.08
C ASP A 15 -7.01 15.22 21.75
N GLY A 16 -6.77 14.94 20.46
CA GLY A 16 -5.95 13.82 19.99
C GLY A 16 -6.60 12.43 20.10
N SER A 17 -7.82 12.34 20.65
CA SER A 17 -8.54 11.08 20.91
C SER A 17 -9.17 10.45 19.66
N LEU A 18 -9.24 11.18 18.53
CA LEU A 18 -9.86 10.70 17.29
C LEU A 18 -9.24 9.39 16.78
N ARG A 19 -7.92 9.24 16.90
CA ARG A 19 -7.20 8.07 16.37
C ARG A 19 -7.65 6.78 17.04
N ASP A 20 -7.81 6.81 18.35
CA ASP A 20 -8.19 5.63 19.13
C ASP A 20 -9.68 5.31 18.98
N PHE A 21 -10.52 6.35 18.88
CA PHE A 21 -11.93 6.19 18.52
C PHE A 21 -12.10 5.46 17.17
N LEU A 22 -11.35 5.88 16.13
CA LEU A 22 -11.41 5.22 14.81
C LEU A 22 -10.91 3.78 14.85
N ARG A 23 -9.87 3.48 15.65
CA ARG A 23 -9.38 2.11 15.85
C ARG A 23 -10.44 1.22 16.50
N CYS A 24 -11.12 1.72 17.53
CA CYS A 24 -12.20 1.00 18.19
C CYS A 24 -13.37 0.73 17.22
N GLN A 25 -13.77 1.72 16.42
CA GLN A 25 -14.80 1.51 15.39
C GLN A 25 -14.42 0.43 14.37
N ILE A 26 -13.18 0.45 13.89
CA ILE A 26 -12.69 -0.57 12.94
C ILE A 26 -12.69 -1.95 13.59
N ALA A 27 -12.24 -2.06 14.85
CA ALA A 27 -12.21 -3.31 15.59
C ALA A 27 -13.62 -3.87 15.78
N ASP A 28 -14.59 -3.04 16.16
CA ASP A 28 -15.99 -3.44 16.30
C ASP A 28 -16.62 -3.84 14.97
N GLY A 29 -16.34 -3.09 13.91
CA GLY A 29 -16.80 -3.43 12.55
C GLY A 29 -16.17 -4.71 12.02
N ARG A 30 -14.96 -5.07 12.44
CA ARG A 30 -14.34 -6.37 12.15
C ARG A 30 -15.00 -7.50 12.95
N ARG A 31 -15.29 -7.28 14.23
CA ARG A 31 -15.99 -8.27 15.08
C ARG A 31 -17.40 -8.59 14.59
N ARG A 32 -18.11 -7.59 14.05
CA ARG A 32 -19.45 -7.76 13.48
C ARG A 32 -19.44 -8.43 12.11
N ARG A 33 -18.33 -8.37 11.38
CA ARG A 33 -18.20 -9.06 10.09
C ARG A 33 -17.99 -10.55 10.34
N GLN A 34 -19.05 -11.32 10.09
CA GLN A 34 -18.89 -12.75 9.88
C GLN A 34 -18.19 -12.93 8.52
N PRO A 35 -17.00 -13.55 8.46
CA PRO A 35 -16.36 -13.81 7.17
C PRO A 35 -17.28 -14.77 6.40
N ALA A 36 -17.69 -14.37 5.19
CA ALA A 36 -18.37 -15.27 4.29
C ALA A 36 -17.47 -16.50 4.08
N ALA A 37 -18.03 -17.70 4.19
CA ALA A 37 -17.28 -18.92 3.95
C ALA A 37 -16.68 -18.84 2.53
N PRO A 38 -15.36 -19.00 2.35
CA PRO A 38 -14.76 -18.97 1.03
C PRO A 38 -15.35 -20.11 0.22
N VAL A 39 -16.05 -19.79 -0.87
CA VAL A 39 -16.48 -20.78 -1.85
C VAL A 39 -15.24 -21.18 -2.65
N PRO A 40 -14.76 -22.43 -2.56
CA PRO A 40 -13.63 -22.84 -3.37
C PRO A 40 -14.07 -22.86 -4.83
N ALA A 41 -13.38 -22.09 -5.67
CA ALA A 41 -13.58 -22.15 -7.11
C ALA A 41 -13.26 -23.57 -7.62
N PRO A 42 -14.03 -24.10 -8.59
CA PRO A 42 -13.75 -25.39 -9.19
C PRO A 42 -12.36 -25.36 -9.85
N ARG A 43 -11.53 -26.36 -9.54
CA ARG A 43 -10.17 -26.45 -10.08
C ARG A 43 -10.22 -26.95 -11.53
N PRO A 44 -9.59 -26.27 -12.50
CA PRO A 44 -9.49 -26.78 -13.86
C PRO A 44 -8.64 -28.08 -13.89
N PRO A 45 -9.00 -29.07 -14.71
CA PRO A 45 -8.27 -30.32 -14.80
C PRO A 45 -6.82 -30.08 -15.25
N GLY A 46 -5.86 -30.66 -14.52
CA GLY A 46 -4.42 -30.52 -14.78
C GLY A 46 -3.71 -29.36 -14.09
N HIS A 47 -4.41 -28.49 -13.35
CA HIS A 47 -3.78 -27.36 -12.66
C HIS A 47 -3.25 -27.75 -11.27
N THR A 48 -1.93 -27.94 -11.15
CA THR A 48 -1.25 -28.10 -9.86
C THR A 48 -0.92 -26.72 -9.27
N PRO A 49 -1.34 -26.39 -8.04
CA PRO A 49 -0.95 -25.14 -7.39
C PRO A 49 0.57 -24.98 -7.38
N GLY A 50 1.07 -23.86 -7.91
CA GLY A 50 2.51 -23.57 -8.00
C GLY A 50 3.20 -24.09 -9.27
N ALA A 51 2.52 -24.86 -10.12
CA ALA A 51 3.05 -25.23 -11.42
C ALA A 51 2.82 -24.11 -12.45
N TRP A 52 3.83 -23.87 -13.29
CA TRP A 52 3.67 -23.02 -14.47
C TRP A 52 2.77 -23.72 -15.50
N PRO A 53 1.99 -22.97 -16.30
CA PRO A 53 1.22 -23.53 -17.40
C PRO A 53 2.11 -24.34 -18.35
N THR A 54 1.54 -25.35 -18.99
CA THR A 54 2.22 -26.13 -20.03
C THR A 54 2.75 -25.20 -21.13
N GLY A 55 4.05 -25.31 -21.43
CA GLY A 55 4.73 -24.44 -22.41
C GLY A 55 5.32 -23.16 -21.83
N SER A 56 5.02 -22.84 -20.56
CA SER A 56 5.63 -21.73 -19.83
C SER A 56 6.78 -22.23 -18.96
N ARG A 57 7.82 -21.40 -18.83
CA ARG A 57 8.93 -21.62 -17.90
C ARG A 57 9.06 -20.40 -17.00
N PRO A 58 9.46 -20.57 -15.73
CA PRO A 58 9.78 -19.42 -14.89
C PRO A 58 10.88 -18.58 -15.57
N PRO A 59 10.89 -17.26 -15.35
CA PRO A 59 12.03 -16.44 -15.73
C PRO A 59 13.29 -17.01 -15.08
N SER A 60 14.39 -17.00 -15.83
CA SER A 60 15.70 -17.41 -15.33
C SER A 60 16.07 -16.63 -14.07
N ARG A 61 16.86 -17.23 -13.19
CA ARG A 61 17.36 -16.60 -11.97
C ARG A 61 17.91 -15.21 -12.29
N ILE A 62 17.42 -14.19 -11.58
CA ILE A 62 17.94 -12.83 -11.67
C ILE A 62 19.40 -12.85 -11.21
N ALA A 63 20.28 -12.15 -11.92
CA ALA A 63 21.69 -12.07 -11.58
C ALA A 63 21.86 -11.55 -10.14
N ASP A 64 22.86 -12.10 -9.43
CA ASP A 64 23.17 -11.64 -8.08
C ASP A 64 23.61 -10.16 -8.12
N VAL A 65 23.05 -9.36 -7.21
CA VAL A 65 23.33 -7.92 -7.13
C VAL A 65 24.71 -7.72 -6.49
N PRO A 66 25.62 -6.94 -7.11
CA PRO A 66 26.95 -6.72 -6.53
C PRO A 66 26.86 -5.93 -5.21
N PRO A 67 27.82 -6.14 -4.28
CA PRO A 67 27.86 -5.41 -3.02
C PRO A 67 27.97 -3.90 -3.28
N GLY A 68 27.16 -3.10 -2.58
CA GLY A 68 27.10 -1.64 -2.74
C GLY A 68 26.22 -1.14 -3.89
N ALA A 69 25.64 -2.02 -4.71
CA ALA A 69 24.74 -1.59 -5.80
C ALA A 69 23.49 -0.86 -5.28
N TRP A 70 22.99 -1.25 -4.11
CA TRP A 70 21.86 -0.59 -3.46
C TRP A 70 22.21 0.81 -2.97
N ASP A 71 23.39 0.99 -2.39
CA ASP A 71 23.85 2.31 -1.93
C ASP A 71 24.04 3.26 -3.11
N ALA A 72 24.67 2.78 -4.19
CA ALA A 72 24.82 3.54 -5.43
C ALA A 72 23.46 3.90 -6.07
N ALA A 73 22.48 2.99 -6.02
CA ALA A 73 21.13 3.24 -6.52
C ALA A 73 20.38 4.26 -5.64
N LEU A 74 20.54 4.19 -4.32
CA LEU A 74 19.94 5.14 -3.37
C LEU A 74 20.53 6.55 -3.55
N GLU A 75 21.84 6.66 -3.69
CA GLU A 75 22.50 7.95 -3.98
C GLU A 75 22.02 8.53 -5.30
N ARG A 76 21.89 7.72 -6.35
CA ARG A 76 21.30 8.17 -7.62
C ARG A 76 19.87 8.65 -7.46
N ALA A 77 19.00 7.89 -6.78
CA ALA A 77 17.61 8.27 -6.55
C ALA A 77 17.49 9.56 -5.74
N ARG A 78 18.34 9.76 -4.72
CA ARG A 78 18.44 11.01 -3.95
C ARG A 78 18.86 12.17 -4.85
N ASN A 79 19.89 11.99 -5.66
CA ASN A 79 20.38 13.02 -6.57
C ASN A 79 19.36 13.37 -7.66
N ASP A 80 18.65 12.39 -8.21
CA ASP A 80 17.59 12.61 -9.20
C ASP A 80 16.39 13.35 -8.56
N SER A 81 16.04 13.02 -7.31
CA SER A 81 14.99 13.72 -6.57
C SER A 81 15.32 15.18 -6.23
N GLN A 82 16.61 15.51 -6.07
CA GLN A 82 17.09 16.87 -5.79
C GLN A 82 17.29 17.71 -7.05
N GLN A 83 17.49 17.07 -8.21
CA GLN A 83 17.63 17.75 -9.50
C GLN A 83 16.30 18.22 -10.08
N GLY A 84 15.19 18.07 -9.34
CA GLY A 84 13.89 18.60 -9.75
C GLY A 84 13.47 18.07 -11.10
N THR A 85 13.56 16.74 -11.32
CA THR A 85 12.86 16.12 -12.44
C THR A 85 11.38 16.43 -12.29
N THR A 86 10.91 17.45 -12.99
CA THR A 86 9.50 17.67 -13.23
C THR A 86 8.95 16.37 -13.77
N CYS A 87 8.03 15.74 -13.05
CA CYS A 87 7.37 14.55 -13.55
C CYS A 87 6.77 14.88 -14.91
N GLU A 88 7.18 14.17 -15.96
CA GLU A 88 6.52 14.28 -17.27
C GLU A 88 5.09 13.69 -17.22
N CYS A 89 4.71 13.07 -16.10
CA CYS A 89 3.32 12.86 -15.76
C CYS A 89 2.69 14.23 -15.47
N GLY A 90 1.97 14.82 -16.44
CA GLY A 90 1.43 16.18 -16.42
C GLY A 90 0.44 16.52 -15.29
N GLY A 91 0.87 16.43 -14.03
CA GLY A 91 0.05 16.62 -12.84
C GLY A 91 0.82 16.80 -11.53
N CYS A 92 2.16 16.75 -11.50
CA CYS A 92 2.92 17.02 -10.29
C CYS A 92 3.20 18.52 -10.14
N LEU A 93 2.33 19.23 -9.42
CA LEU A 93 2.64 20.57 -8.89
C LEU A 93 3.55 20.39 -7.67
N THR A 94 4.78 20.91 -7.75
CA THR A 94 5.60 21.15 -6.55
C THR A 94 4.88 22.16 -5.66
N PRO A 95 4.60 21.88 -4.38
CA PRO A 95 4.05 22.90 -3.51
C PRO A 95 5.09 24.01 -3.35
N SER A 96 4.78 25.21 -3.86
CA SER A 96 5.52 26.42 -3.54
C SER A 96 5.55 26.56 -2.02
N GLN A 97 6.74 26.53 -1.44
CA GLN A 97 6.97 27.07 -0.11
C GLN A 97 6.82 28.59 -0.23
N GLU A 98 5.79 29.15 0.36
CA GLU A 98 5.68 30.58 0.62
C GLU A 98 6.12 30.84 2.06
N ASP A 99 7.03 31.81 2.23
CA ASP A 99 7.58 32.36 3.49
C ASP A 99 6.51 32.99 4.39
#